data_AF-A0A6L6C9F0-F1
#
_entry.id   AF-A0A6L6C9F0-F1
#
_cell.length_a   1.000
_cell.length_b   1.000
_cell.length_c   1.000
_cell.angle_alpha   90.00
_cell.angle_beta   90.00
_cell.angle_gamma   90.00
#
_symmetry.space_group_name_H-M   'P 1'
#
loop_
_entity.id
_entity.type
_entity.pdbx_description
1 polymer ?
#
loop_
_entity_poly.entity_id
_entity_poly.type
_entity_poly.pdbx_seq_one_letter_code
_entity_poly.pdbx_strand_id
1 'polypeptide(L)'
;RRVSFEVEPVRVDLAKDFDSLIIAIETDGSIAPSEALSSAGKTLESLVELIATFDEAVPALQLGDVSAATAAASELDINIEALGLGERARNCLKRAGINTVAQLTNATERDLMAITNFGETSLKDVNERLAERGLALKLEF
;
A
#
# COMPACT_ATOMS: atom_id res chain seq x y z
N ARG A 1 3.78 -11.55 31.22
CA ARG A 1 3.82 -11.77 29.75
C ARG A 1 4.48 -13.13 29.50
N ARG A 2 3.73 -14.12 29.01
CA ARG A 2 4.22 -15.49 28.79
C ARG A 2 3.40 -16.17 27.71
N VAL A 3 4.05 -17.00 26.90
CA VAL A 3 3.41 -17.84 25.89
C VAL A 3 3.98 -19.25 26.01
N SER A 4 3.13 -20.26 25.99
CA SER A 4 3.51 -21.67 25.91
C SER A 4 2.61 -22.38 24.91
N PHE A 5 3.13 -23.43 24.27
CA PHE A 5 2.36 -24.25 23.34
C PHE A 5 2.62 -25.74 23.59
N GLU A 6 1.62 -26.55 23.27
CA GLU A 6 1.67 -28.02 23.34
C GLU A 6 0.96 -28.60 22.13
N VAL A 7 1.48 -29.72 21.61
CA VAL A 7 0.92 -30.42 20.45
C VAL A 7 0.57 -31.83 20.89
N GLU A 8 -0.70 -32.21 20.75
CA GLU A 8 -1.20 -33.53 21.14
C GLU A 8 -1.93 -34.19 19.97
N PRO A 9 -1.79 -35.51 19.76
CA PRO A 9 -2.54 -36.20 18.71
C PRO A 9 -4.03 -36.23 19.05
N VAL A 10 -4.89 -35.89 18.08
CA VAL A 10 -6.35 -35.86 18.26
C VAL A 10 -7.06 -36.72 17.22
N ARG A 11 -8.10 -37.44 17.66
CA ARG A 11 -8.97 -38.19 16.76
C ARG A 11 -10.16 -37.32 16.35
N VAL A 12 -10.30 -37.08 15.05
CA VAL A 12 -11.46 -36.40 14.48
C VAL A 12 -12.24 -37.43 13.66
N ASP A 13 -13.44 -37.77 14.12
CA ASP A 13 -14.31 -38.81 13.56
C ASP A 13 -13.60 -40.17 13.37
N LEU A 14 -13.31 -40.52 12.13
CA LEU A 14 -12.76 -41.82 11.71
C LEU A 14 -11.27 -41.74 11.34
N ALA A 15 -10.69 -40.55 11.23
CA ALA A 15 -9.29 -40.35 10.87
C ALA A 15 -8.42 -40.08 12.11
N LYS A 16 -7.19 -40.62 12.11
CA LYS A 16 -6.22 -40.53 13.21
C LYS A 16 -5.05 -39.58 12.93
N ASP A 17 -5.11 -38.86 11.80
CA ASP A 17 -3.95 -38.15 11.25
C ASP A 17 -4.01 -36.64 11.53
N PHE A 18 -4.56 -36.26 12.70
CA PHE A 18 -4.67 -34.86 13.11
C PHE A 18 -3.93 -34.62 14.42
N ASP A 19 -3.29 -33.46 14.49
CA ASP A 19 -2.68 -32.94 15.70
C ASP A 19 -3.48 -31.73 16.21
N SER A 20 -3.65 -31.64 17.52
CA SER A 20 -4.23 -30.51 18.23
C SER A 20 -3.11 -29.62 18.77
N LEU A 21 -3.14 -28.34 18.41
CA LEU A 21 -2.22 -27.33 18.93
C LEU A 21 -2.92 -26.50 20.00
N ILE A 22 -2.43 -26.56 21.22
CA ILE A 22 -2.91 -25.79 22.37
C ILE A 22 -1.91 -24.65 22.62
N ILE A 23 -2.37 -23.40 22.58
CA ILE A 23 -1.54 -22.22 22.83
C ILE A 23 -2.09 -21.48 24.05
N ALA A 24 -1.29 -21.34 25.10
CA ALA A 24 -1.63 -20.56 26.29
C ALA A 24 -0.88 -19.21 26.26
N ILE A 25 -1.65 -18.12 26.32
CA ILE A 25 -1.13 -16.75 26.18
C ILE A 25 -1.54 -15.93 27.40
N GLU A 26 -0.56 -15.32 28.06
CA GLU A 26 -0.73 -14.43 29.20
C GLU A 26 -0.21 -13.02 28.87
N THR A 27 -1.13 -12.06 28.73
CA THR A 27 -0.81 -10.65 28.48
C THR A 27 -0.79 -9.84 29.77
N ASP A 28 -0.29 -8.60 29.72
CA ASP A 28 -0.27 -7.68 30.87
C ASP A 28 -1.51 -6.74 30.91
N GLY A 29 -2.52 -7.02 30.10
CA GLY A 29 -3.74 -6.21 29.98
C GLY A 29 -3.69 -5.10 28.93
N SER A 30 -2.53 -4.84 28.30
CA SER A 30 -2.43 -3.80 27.25
C SER A 30 -3.08 -4.21 25.93
N ILE A 31 -3.21 -5.52 25.68
CA ILE A 31 -3.87 -6.11 24.52
C ILE A 31 -4.51 -7.44 24.94
N ALA A 32 -5.67 -7.77 24.36
CA ALA A 32 -6.30 -9.06 24.61
C ALA A 32 -5.47 -10.21 23.99
N PRO A 33 -5.40 -11.40 24.62
CA PRO A 33 -4.67 -12.53 24.06
C PRO A 33 -5.11 -12.91 22.63
N SER A 34 -6.41 -12.83 22.34
CA SER A 34 -6.98 -13.10 21.02
C SER A 34 -6.53 -12.07 19.97
N GLU A 35 -6.49 -10.79 20.33
CA GLU A 35 -6.03 -9.71 19.45
C GLU A 35 -4.54 -9.84 19.16
N ALA A 36 -3.74 -10.18 20.18
CA ALA A 36 -2.30 -10.43 20.02
C ALA A 36 -2.05 -11.62 19.07
N LEU A 37 -2.81 -12.71 19.23
CA LEU A 37 -2.71 -13.88 18.34
C LEU A 37 -3.16 -13.55 16.92
N SER A 38 -4.25 -12.79 16.76
CA SER A 38 -4.72 -12.34 15.43
C SER A 38 -3.70 -11.45 14.73
N SER A 39 -3.07 -10.54 15.45
CA SER A 39 -2.00 -9.69 14.91
C SER A 39 -0.80 -10.53 14.46
N ALA A 40 -0.38 -11.50 15.27
CA ALA A 40 0.72 -12.41 14.91
C ALA A 40 0.38 -13.28 13.70
N GLY A 41 -0.88 -13.72 13.58
CA GLY A 41 -1.38 -14.45 12.41
C GLY A 41 -1.24 -13.66 11.11
N LYS A 42 -1.64 -12.38 11.11
CA LYS A 42 -1.46 -11.48 9.95
C LYS A 42 0.01 -11.33 9.57
N THR A 43 0.90 -11.17 10.55
CA THR A 43 2.34 -11.10 10.28
C THR A 43 2.86 -12.39 9.65
N LEU A 44 2.43 -13.55 10.15
CA LEU A 44 2.82 -14.85 9.60
C LEU A 44 2.32 -15.04 8.17
N GLU A 45 1.07 -14.65 7.89
CA GLU A 45 0.49 -14.69 6.55
C GLU A 45 1.33 -13.92 5.55
N SER A 46 1.67 -12.65 5.83
CA SER A 46 2.51 -11.84 4.95
C SER A 46 3.89 -12.45 4.72
N LEU A 47 4.49 -13.07 5.75
CA LEU A 47 5.79 -13.73 5.61
C LEU A 47 5.69 -15.00 4.73
N VAL A 48 4.63 -15.78 4.89
CA VAL A 48 4.41 -16.99 4.09
C VAL A 48 4.07 -16.64 2.64
N GLU A 49 3.34 -15.55 2.40
CA GLU A 49 3.06 -15.04 1.06
C GLU A 49 4.33 -14.64 0.30
N LEU A 50 5.28 -13.99 0.98
CA LEU A 50 6.60 -13.68 0.41
C LEU A 50 7.35 -14.94 -0.04
N ILE A 51 7.23 -16.03 0.72
CA ILE A 51 7.84 -17.32 0.39
C ILE A 51 7.06 -18.03 -0.73
N ALA A 52 5.73 -17.98 -0.71
CA ALA A 52 4.89 -18.61 -1.73
C ALA A 52 5.08 -17.96 -3.11
N THR A 53 5.39 -16.67 -3.14
CA THR A 53 5.67 -15.89 -4.36
C THR A 53 7.16 -15.88 -4.72
N PHE A 54 7.97 -16.66 -4.00
CA PHE A 54 9.41 -16.80 -4.24
C PHE A 54 9.67 -17.73 -5.43
N ASP A 55 9.38 -17.24 -6.64
CA ASP A 55 9.74 -17.90 -7.90
C ASP A 55 11.16 -17.48 -8.31
N GLU A 56 11.97 -18.41 -8.83
CA GLU A 56 13.39 -18.22 -9.15
C GLU A 56 13.62 -17.40 -10.44
N ALA A 57 12.54 -16.92 -11.06
CA ALA A 57 12.60 -15.98 -12.17
C ALA A 57 12.36 -14.57 -11.67
N VAL A 58 13.39 -13.95 -11.07
CA VAL A 58 13.42 -12.56 -10.57
C VAL A 58 12.41 -11.65 -11.30
N PRO A 59 11.23 -11.38 -10.72
CA PRO A 59 10.58 -10.11 -10.94
C PRO A 59 11.24 -9.15 -9.94
N ALA A 60 11.68 -7.99 -10.39
CA ALA A 60 12.29 -6.98 -9.53
C ALA A 60 11.50 -6.85 -8.21
N LEU A 61 12.19 -7.07 -7.08
CA LEU A 61 11.71 -7.00 -5.71
C LEU A 61 10.52 -6.02 -5.53
N GLN A 62 9.30 -6.54 -5.54
CA GLN A 62 8.13 -5.84 -5.04
C GLN A 62 7.86 -6.33 -3.62
N LEU A 63 8.48 -5.63 -2.66
CA LEU A 63 8.14 -5.68 -1.24
C LEU A 63 6.87 -4.83 -1.02
N GLY A 64 5.70 -5.45 -0.94
CA GLY A 64 4.53 -4.94 -0.22
C GLY A 64 4.25 -5.89 0.96
N ASP A 65 3.95 -5.50 2.19
CA ASP A 65 3.30 -4.28 2.67
C ASP A 65 3.91 -3.79 4.00
N VAL A 66 4.84 -2.83 3.92
CA VAL A 66 4.99 -1.77 4.94
C VAL A 66 5.00 -0.39 4.25
N SER A 67 4.79 -0.37 2.93
CA SER A 67 5.20 0.75 2.08
C SER A 67 4.06 1.54 1.42
N ALA A 68 2.81 1.37 1.82
CA ALA A 68 1.79 2.34 1.40
C ALA A 68 2.08 3.75 1.97
N ALA A 69 2.71 3.84 3.16
CA ALA A 69 3.11 5.12 3.75
C ALA A 69 4.51 5.59 3.31
N THR A 70 5.45 4.68 2.99
CA THR A 70 6.83 5.04 2.62
C THR A 70 7.12 5.09 1.12
N ALA A 71 6.40 4.36 0.27
CA ALA A 71 6.53 4.49 -1.20
C ALA A 71 5.78 5.72 -1.71
N ALA A 72 4.62 6.05 -1.11
CA ALA A 72 3.98 7.35 -1.32
C ALA A 72 4.96 8.48 -1.01
N ALA A 73 5.70 8.41 0.10
CA ALA A 73 6.69 9.43 0.45
C ALA A 73 7.82 9.58 -0.59
N SER A 74 8.27 8.51 -1.27
CA SER A 74 9.33 8.63 -2.30
C SER A 74 8.81 9.06 -3.67
N GLU A 75 7.56 8.74 -4.02
CA GLU A 75 6.97 9.17 -5.29
C GLU A 75 6.42 10.60 -5.25
N LEU A 76 5.99 11.08 -4.09
CA LEU A 76 5.48 12.44 -3.89
C LEU A 76 6.56 13.51 -4.12
N ASP A 77 7.83 13.21 -3.84
CA ASP A 77 8.96 14.14 -4.05
C ASP A 77 9.48 14.19 -5.51
N ILE A 78 8.90 13.39 -6.41
CA ILE A 78 9.29 13.39 -7.82
C ILE A 78 8.83 14.69 -8.48
N ASN A 79 9.68 15.26 -9.33
CA ASN A 79 9.31 16.42 -10.15
C ASN A 79 8.27 16.04 -11.21
N ILE A 80 7.32 16.94 -11.49
CA ILE A 80 6.29 16.73 -12.53
C ILE A 80 6.88 16.50 -13.93
N GLU A 81 8.15 16.86 -14.16
CA GLU A 81 8.86 16.64 -15.41
C GLU A 81 9.16 15.14 -15.65
N ALA A 82 9.34 14.36 -14.58
CA ALA A 82 9.56 12.92 -14.66
C ALA A 82 8.26 12.11 -14.78
N LEU A 83 7.10 12.78 -14.67
CA LEU A 83 5.79 12.14 -14.85
C LEU A 83 5.42 11.88 -16.31
N GLY A 84 6.18 12.41 -17.27
CA GLY A 84 5.91 12.20 -18.70
C GLY A 84 4.65 12.92 -19.21
N LEU A 85 4.21 13.98 -18.53
CA LEU A 85 3.08 14.80 -18.94
C LEU A 85 3.33 15.45 -20.30
N GLY A 86 2.27 15.64 -21.08
CA GLY A 86 2.30 16.47 -22.27
C GLY A 86 2.79 17.89 -21.97
N GLU A 87 3.52 18.47 -22.92
CA GLU A 87 4.20 19.77 -22.76
C GLU A 87 3.27 20.90 -22.27
N ARG A 88 2.00 20.86 -22.70
CA ARG A 88 0.96 21.80 -22.27
C ARG A 88 0.60 21.66 -20.79
N ALA A 89 0.31 20.44 -20.33
CA ALA A 89 -0.06 20.18 -18.94
C ALA A 89 1.11 20.54 -18.01
N ARG A 90 2.33 20.11 -18.36
CA ARG A 90 3.55 20.42 -17.62
C ARG A 90 3.80 21.94 -17.49
N ASN A 91 3.69 22.68 -18.59
CA ASN A 91 3.94 24.13 -18.57
C ASN A 91 2.87 24.90 -17.77
N CYS A 92 1.62 24.46 -17.82
CA CYS A 92 0.54 25.07 -17.02
C CYS A 92 0.74 24.81 -15.53
N LEU A 93 1.06 23.57 -15.14
CA LEU A 93 1.35 23.21 -13.75
C LEU A 93 2.55 23.97 -13.18
N LYS A 94 3.65 24.07 -13.95
CA LYS A 94 4.85 24.82 -13.56
C LYS A 94 4.56 26.31 -13.35
N ARG A 95 3.71 26.92 -14.18
CA ARG A 95 3.26 28.32 -14.02
C ARG A 95 2.33 28.52 -12.82
N ALA A 96 1.57 27.50 -12.46
CA ALA A 96 0.75 27.49 -11.25
C ALA A 96 1.57 27.23 -9.96
N GLY A 97 2.88 27.03 -10.08
CA GLY A 97 3.77 26.76 -8.94
C GLY A 97 3.80 25.29 -8.49
N ILE A 98 3.15 24.39 -9.26
CA ILE A 98 3.14 22.94 -9.00
C ILE A 98 4.36 22.34 -9.69
N ASN A 99 5.36 21.97 -8.90
CA ASN A 99 6.61 21.40 -9.40
C ASN A 99 6.80 19.93 -9.03
N THR A 100 6.10 19.44 -8.01
CA THR A 100 6.20 18.06 -7.51
C THR A 100 4.88 17.32 -7.57
N VAL A 101 4.96 15.99 -7.59
CA VAL A 101 3.79 15.10 -7.54
C VAL A 101 3.02 15.28 -6.22
N ALA A 102 3.70 15.60 -5.12
CA ALA A 102 3.08 15.96 -3.85
C ALA A 102 2.12 17.15 -3.97
N GLN A 103 2.55 18.19 -4.69
CA GLN A 103 1.72 19.37 -4.89
C GLN A 103 0.55 19.09 -5.84
N LEU A 104 0.78 18.24 -6.85
CA LEU A 104 -0.24 17.84 -7.81
C LEU A 104 -1.34 16.98 -7.17
N THR A 105 -0.98 15.99 -6.36
CA THR A 105 -1.94 15.10 -5.66
C THR A 105 -2.74 15.82 -4.58
N ASN A 106 -2.20 16.91 -4.01
CA ASN A 106 -2.92 17.77 -3.06
C ASN A 106 -3.86 18.77 -3.75
N ALA A 107 -3.71 19.01 -5.05
CA ALA A 107 -4.60 19.86 -5.81
C ALA A 107 -5.89 19.12 -6.17
N THR A 108 -6.99 19.87 -6.25
CA THR A 108 -8.28 19.33 -6.69
C THR A 108 -8.45 19.51 -8.19
N GLU A 109 -9.34 18.74 -8.80
CA GLU A 109 -9.70 18.89 -10.22
C GLU A 109 -10.16 20.31 -10.55
N ARG A 110 -10.91 20.94 -9.65
CA ARG A 110 -11.39 22.31 -9.76
C ARG A 110 -10.24 23.32 -9.74
N ASP A 111 -9.26 23.13 -8.86
CA ASP A 111 -8.09 24.01 -8.78
C ASP A 111 -7.21 23.89 -10.04
N LEU A 112 -7.11 22.69 -10.60
CA LEU A 112 -6.39 22.47 -11.86
C LEU A 112 -7.11 23.11 -13.05
N MET A 113 -8.44 23.00 -13.13
CA MET A 113 -9.23 23.67 -14.17
C MET A 113 -9.23 25.21 -14.04
N ALA A 114 -8.95 25.76 -12.87
CA ALA A 114 -8.82 27.20 -12.66
C ALA A 114 -7.49 27.77 -13.19
N ILE A 115 -6.50 26.92 -13.51
CA ILE A 115 -5.21 27.34 -14.06
C ILE A 115 -5.41 27.89 -15.49
N THR A 116 -4.84 29.06 -15.76
CA THR A 116 -4.94 29.70 -17.08
C THR A 116 -4.39 28.79 -18.18
N ASN A 117 -5.21 28.52 -19.21
CA ASN A 117 -4.92 27.63 -20.34
C ASN A 117 -4.78 26.14 -19.97
N PHE A 118 -5.27 25.72 -18.80
CA PHE A 118 -5.44 24.32 -18.45
C PHE A 118 -6.82 23.85 -18.92
N GLY A 119 -6.86 22.75 -19.68
CA GLY A 119 -8.10 22.25 -20.30
C GLY A 119 -8.34 20.77 -20.04
N GLU A 120 -9.51 20.27 -20.45
CA GLU A 120 -9.95 18.88 -20.22
C GLU A 120 -8.96 17.83 -20.73
N THR A 121 -8.29 18.09 -21.86
CA THR A 121 -7.25 17.18 -22.39
C THR A 121 -6.04 17.10 -21.47
N SER A 122 -5.60 18.21 -20.88
CA SER A 122 -4.48 18.23 -19.92
C SER A 122 -4.86 17.57 -18.61
N LEU A 123 -6.11 17.71 -18.18
CA LEU A 123 -6.62 17.04 -17.00
C LEU A 123 -6.67 15.52 -17.17
N LYS A 124 -7.15 15.04 -18.31
CA LYS A 124 -7.16 13.60 -18.64
C LYS A 124 -5.74 13.02 -18.65
N ASP A 125 -4.81 13.71 -19.29
CA ASP A 125 -3.39 13.32 -19.32
C ASP A 125 -2.81 13.22 -17.91
N VAL A 126 -3.09 14.20 -17.03
CA VAL A 126 -2.68 14.14 -15.62
C VAL A 126 -3.27 12.93 -14.90
N ASN A 127 -4.57 12.68 -15.03
CA ASN A 127 -5.23 11.55 -14.38
C ASN A 127 -4.70 10.20 -14.87
N GLU A 128 -4.44 10.05 -16.17
CA GLU A 128 -3.88 8.84 -16.75
C GLU A 128 -2.47 8.58 -16.22
N ARG A 129 -1.60 9.60 -16.19
CA ARG A 129 -0.23 9.48 -15.64
C ARG A 129 -0.17 9.22 -14.14
N LEU A 130 -1.12 9.75 -13.38
CA LEU A 130 -1.25 9.46 -11.96
C LEU A 130 -1.74 8.02 -11.75
N ALA A 131 -2.75 7.59 -12.52
CA ALA A 131 -3.29 6.23 -12.45
C ALA A 131 -2.27 5.15 -12.86
N GLU A 132 -1.43 5.41 -13.87
CA GLU A 132 -0.29 4.54 -14.25
C GLU A 132 0.68 4.28 -13.08
N ARG A 133 0.71 5.18 -12.10
CA ARG A 133 1.58 5.11 -10.91
C ARG A 133 0.81 4.75 -9.63
N GLY A 134 -0.48 4.42 -9.73
CA GLY A 134 -1.32 4.12 -8.57
C GLY A 134 -1.63 5.33 -7.68
N LEU A 135 -1.44 6.55 -8.20
CA LEU A 135 -1.73 7.80 -7.51
C LEU A 135 -3.06 8.38 -8.03
N ALA A 136 -3.71 9.22 -7.21
CA ALA A 136 -4.94 9.90 -7.57
C ALA A 136 -4.94 11.36 -7.09
N LEU A 137 -5.70 12.21 -7.77
CA LEU A 137 -5.99 13.57 -7.30
C LEU A 137 -6.87 13.53 -6.05
N LYS A 138 -6.82 14.61 -5.28
CA LYS A 138 -7.70 14.79 -4.13
C LYS A 138 -9.16 14.90 -4.58
N LEU A 139 -9.99 13.99 -4.10
CA LEU A 139 -11.45 14.03 -4.27
C LEU A 139 -12.03 15.21 -3.48
N GLU A 140 -12.76 16.10 -4.15
CA GLU A 140 -13.65 17.06 -3.48
C GLU A 140 -14.93 16.32 -3.07
N PHE A 141 -15.28 16.36 -1.78
CA PHE A 141 -16.60 15.98 -1.27
C PHE A 141 -17.39 17.24 -0.93
#